data_AF-A0A0M3JBM9-F1
#
_entry.id   AF-A0A0M3JBM9-F1
#
_cell.length_a   1.000
_cell.length_b   1.000
_cell.length_c   1.000
_cell.angle_alpha   90.00
_cell.angle_beta   90.00
_cell.angle_gamma   90.00
#
_symmetry.space_group_name_H-M   'P 1'
#
loop_
_entity.id
_entity.type
_entity.pdbx_description
1 polymer ?
#
loop_
_entity_poly.entity_id
_entity_poly.type
_entity_poly.pdbx_seq_one_letter_code
_entity_poly.pdbx_strand_id
1 'polypeptide(L)'
;MRIHSKGYLSEAGASLVDAKLKLDVVPKTAVVALAAPTFNYGRIDRAKARTKERIRSRYPDLARRFHRVGLPRKVGSFQLFVNGYKDASYWLRQWEMYPEQVPPPSVMSQFQQQFERMVILDYIIRNTGMLAYGRCIGLLNNPSSSMQQTTFH
;
A
#
# COMPACT_ATOMS: atom_id res chain seq x y z
N MET A 1 8.65 18.78 3.25
CA MET A 1 8.00 19.64 2.24
C MET A 1 7.07 18.77 1.39
N ARG A 2 5.75 18.87 1.59
CA ARG A 2 4.78 18.05 0.83
C ARG A 2 4.44 18.78 -0.47
N ILE A 3 4.86 18.23 -1.60
CA ILE A 3 4.47 18.76 -2.90
C ILE A 3 3.01 18.36 -3.13
N HIS A 4 2.11 19.34 -3.20
CA HIS A 4 0.68 19.12 -3.47
C HIS A 4 0.51 18.24 -4.72
N SER A 5 -0.42 17.28 -4.66
CA SER A 5 -0.79 16.31 -5.72
C SER A 5 0.18 15.15 -6.04
N LYS A 6 1.30 14.99 -5.31
CA LYS A 6 2.31 13.93 -5.57
C LYS A 6 2.38 12.81 -4.52
N GLY A 7 1.29 12.58 -3.76
CA GLY A 7 1.25 11.55 -2.71
C GLY A 7 1.69 10.16 -3.19
N TYR A 8 1.20 9.74 -4.36
CA TYR A 8 1.54 8.45 -4.96
C TYR A 8 3.04 8.25 -5.25
N LEU A 9 3.78 9.33 -5.54
CA LEU A 9 5.24 9.28 -5.73
C LEU A 9 5.97 9.10 -4.41
N SER A 10 5.44 9.68 -3.33
CA SER A 10 5.98 9.47 -1.98
C SER A 10 5.81 8.02 -1.54
N GLU A 11 4.67 7.41 -1.83
CA GLU A 11 4.37 6.00 -1.49
C GLU A 11 5.24 5.03 -2.30
N ALA A 12 5.32 5.20 -3.62
CA ALA A 12 6.22 4.41 -4.45
C ALA A 12 7.69 4.63 -4.10
N GLY A 13 8.07 5.86 -3.74
CA GLY A 13 9.41 6.20 -3.28
C GLY A 13 9.79 5.51 -1.97
N ALA A 14 8.86 5.37 -1.02
CA ALA A 14 9.10 4.62 0.21
C ALA A 14 9.42 3.15 -0.07
N SER A 15 8.66 2.50 -0.96
CA SER A 15 8.93 1.12 -1.37
C SER A 15 10.27 0.99 -2.13
N LEU A 16 10.67 2.00 -2.90
CA LEU A 16 11.97 2.02 -3.58
C LEU A 16 13.14 2.12 -2.59
N VAL A 17 13.03 2.99 -1.59
CA VAL A 17 14.06 3.15 -0.54
C VAL A 17 14.16 1.89 0.31
N ASP A 18 13.02 1.31 0.69
CA ASP A 18 12.95 0.04 1.42
C ASP A 18 13.67 -1.09 0.67
N ALA A 19 13.39 -1.27 -0.63
CA ALA A 19 14.03 -2.28 -1.47
C ALA A 19 15.54 -2.01 -1.65
N LYS A 20 15.95 -0.74 -1.73
CA LYS A 20 17.37 -0.37 -1.87
C LYS A 20 18.16 -0.68 -0.60
N LEU A 21 17.54 -0.52 0.56
CA LEU A 21 18.15 -0.77 1.88
C LEU A 21 17.91 -2.19 2.39
N LYS A 22 17.12 -3.01 1.68
CA LYS A 22 16.76 -4.39 2.06
C LYS A 22 16.15 -4.47 3.46
N LEU A 23 15.26 -3.52 3.77
CA LEU A 23 14.60 -3.46 5.07
C LEU A 23 13.40 -4.42 5.12
N ASP A 24 12.71 -4.60 3.99
CA ASP A 24 11.54 -5.47 3.81
C ASP A 24 10.37 -5.13 4.74
N VAL A 25 10.21 -3.83 5.07
CA VAL A 25 9.15 -3.33 5.97
C VAL A 25 8.03 -2.59 5.23
N VAL A 26 8.17 -2.32 3.93
CA VAL A 26 7.11 -1.68 3.12
C VAL A 26 6.57 -2.67 2.10
N PRO A 27 5.25 -2.97 2.08
CA PRO A 27 4.67 -3.76 1.02
C PRO A 27 4.94 -3.13 -0.34
N LYS A 28 5.28 -3.96 -1.34
CA LYS A 28 5.70 -3.46 -2.67
C LYS A 28 4.67 -2.48 -3.21
N THR A 29 5.13 -1.27 -3.51
CA THR A 29 4.29 -0.18 -3.99
C THR A 29 4.88 0.40 -5.26
N ALA A 30 4.06 0.51 -6.31
CA ALA A 30 4.48 1.03 -7.60
C ALA A 30 3.50 2.09 -8.12
N VAL A 31 3.98 2.95 -9.04
CA VAL A 31 3.13 3.88 -9.78
C VAL A 31 2.47 3.13 -10.93
N VAL A 32 1.15 3.08 -10.94
CA VAL A 32 0.36 2.42 -11.98
C VAL A 32 -0.70 3.35 -12.56
N ALA A 33 -1.18 3.02 -13.75
CA ALA A 33 -2.31 3.70 -14.38
C ALA A 33 -3.48 2.73 -14.52
N LEU A 34 -4.58 2.93 -13.81
CA LEU A 34 -5.74 2.02 -13.81
C LEU A 34 -7.03 2.77 -14.19
N ALA A 35 -7.96 2.08 -14.83
CA ALA A 35 -9.30 2.58 -15.09
C ALA A 35 -10.33 1.57 -14.58
N ALA A 36 -11.26 2.02 -13.73
CA ALA A 36 -12.30 1.17 -13.17
C ALA A 36 -13.60 1.97 -12.99
N PRO A 37 -14.80 1.43 -13.28
CA PRO A 37 -16.06 2.17 -13.16
C PRO A 37 -16.33 2.77 -11.77
N THR A 38 -15.82 2.12 -10.73
CA THR A 38 -15.92 2.52 -9.32
C THR A 38 -15.09 3.75 -8.99
N PHE A 39 -14.11 4.13 -9.82
CA PHE A 39 -13.32 5.33 -9.59
C PHE A 39 -14.14 6.60 -9.82
N ASN A 40 -13.78 7.66 -9.09
CA ASN A 40 -14.45 8.96 -9.18
C ASN A 40 -14.06 9.68 -10.49
N TYR A 41 -14.97 9.80 -11.45
CA TYR A 41 -14.74 10.50 -12.71
C TYR A 41 -15.71 11.67 -12.89
N GLY A 42 -15.28 12.70 -13.60
CA GLY A 42 -16.16 13.79 -13.98
C GLY A 42 -17.34 13.30 -14.82
N ARG A 43 -18.48 14.01 -14.73
CA ARG A 43 -19.70 13.69 -15.52
C ARG A 43 -19.41 13.61 -17.02
N ILE A 44 -18.56 14.51 -17.51
CA ILE A 44 -18.13 14.59 -18.91
C ILE A 44 -17.34 13.34 -19.32
N ASP A 45 -16.38 12.89 -18.50
CA ASP A 45 -15.56 11.71 -18.81
C ASP A 45 -16.42 10.44 -18.89
N ARG A 46 -17.38 10.30 -17.96
CA ARG A 46 -18.34 9.19 -17.97
C ARG A 46 -19.25 9.25 -19.21
N ALA A 47 -19.73 10.43 -19.58
CA ALA A 47 -20.54 10.61 -20.78
C ALA A 47 -19.74 10.26 -22.06
N LYS A 48 -18.52 10.78 -22.20
CA LYS A 48 -17.63 10.50 -23.32
C LYS A 48 -17.30 9.01 -23.43
N ALA A 49 -16.99 8.36 -22.31
CA ALA A 49 -16.71 6.92 -22.28
C ALA A 49 -17.91 6.12 -22.81
N ARG A 50 -19.12 6.39 -22.31
CA ARG A 50 -20.36 5.74 -22.76
C ARG A 50 -20.66 5.99 -24.24
N THR A 51 -20.50 7.22 -24.71
CA THR A 51 -20.75 7.55 -26.12
C THR A 51 -19.78 6.83 -27.05
N LYS A 52 -18.48 6.83 -26.71
CA LYS A 52 -17.48 6.08 -27.51
C LYS A 52 -17.73 4.59 -27.50
N GLU A 53 -18.19 4.03 -26.38
CA GLU A 53 -18.54 2.62 -26.28
C GLU A 53 -19.76 2.27 -27.14
N ARG A 54 -20.78 3.14 -27.18
CA ARG A 54 -21.94 3.00 -28.08
C ARG A 54 -21.57 3.11 -29.54
N ILE A 55 -20.68 4.04 -29.90
CA ILE A 55 -20.20 4.15 -31.29
C ILE A 55 -19.37 2.93 -31.65
N ARG A 56 -18.56 2.41 -30.73
CA ARG A 56 -17.78 1.17 -30.95
C ARG A 56 -18.68 -0.02 -31.23
N SER A 57 -19.79 -0.18 -30.50
CA SER A 57 -20.70 -1.30 -30.72
C SER A 57 -21.58 -1.14 -31.96
N ARG A 58 -21.94 0.10 -32.34
CA ARG A 58 -22.86 0.37 -33.44
C ARG A 58 -22.19 0.56 -34.80
N TYR A 59 -20.99 1.13 -34.84
CA TYR A 59 -20.26 1.47 -36.08
C TYR A 59 -18.79 1.04 -35.98
N PRO A 60 -18.49 -0.25 -36.21
CA PRO A 60 -17.15 -0.80 -36.01
C PRO A 60 -16.10 -0.13 -36.90
N ASP A 61 -16.46 0.29 -38.12
CA ASP A 61 -15.53 0.98 -39.03
C ASP A 61 -15.12 2.36 -38.52
N LEU A 62 -16.06 3.11 -37.91
CA LEU A 62 -15.77 4.40 -37.28
C LEU A 62 -14.99 4.22 -35.97
N ALA A 63 -15.22 3.10 -35.29
CA ALA A 63 -14.55 2.77 -34.05
C ALA A 63 -13.05 2.49 -34.20
N ARG A 64 -12.59 2.02 -35.38
CA ARG A 64 -11.16 1.81 -35.67
C ARG A 64 -10.35 3.11 -35.55
N ARG A 65 -11.00 4.27 -35.66
CA ARG A 65 -10.38 5.59 -35.49
C ARG A 65 -10.21 6.00 -34.02
N PHE A 66 -10.83 5.29 -33.08
CA PHE A 66 -10.70 5.59 -31.65
C PHE A 66 -9.49 4.88 -31.04
N HIS A 67 -8.42 5.64 -30.80
CA HIS A 67 -7.23 5.13 -30.11
C HIS A 67 -7.49 4.71 -28.65
N ARG A 68 -8.56 5.21 -28.01
CA ARG A 68 -8.97 4.85 -26.64
C ARG A 68 -10.49 4.89 -26.50
N VAL A 69 -11.07 3.79 -26.01
CA VAL A 69 -12.48 3.63 -25.67
C VAL A 69 -12.59 3.24 -24.19
N GLY A 70 -13.57 3.80 -23.49
CA GLY A 70 -13.77 3.61 -22.05
C GLY A 70 -13.33 4.81 -21.19
N LEU A 71 -13.26 4.59 -19.88
CA LEU A 71 -12.91 5.61 -18.89
C LEU A 71 -11.42 5.96 -18.94
N PRO A 72 -11.03 7.21 -18.62
CA PRO A 72 -9.63 7.58 -18.59
C PRO A 72 -8.88 6.82 -17.48
N ARG A 73 -7.64 6.38 -17.77
CA ARG A 73 -6.76 5.79 -16.75
C ARG A 73 -6.30 6.87 -15.78
N LYS A 74 -6.38 6.57 -14.49
CA LYS A 74 -5.87 7.40 -13.40
C LYS A 74 -4.52 6.88 -12.95
N VAL A 75 -3.55 7.77 -12.83
CA VAL A 75 -2.24 7.48 -12.27
C VAL A 75 -2.34 7.55 -10.75
N GLY A 76 -1.79 6.55 -10.07
CA GLY A 76 -1.75 6.48 -8.62
C GLY A 76 -0.77 5.41 -8.15
N SER A 77 -0.62 5.31 -6.83
CA SER A 77 0.16 4.27 -6.18
C SER A 77 -0.69 3.01 -6.06
N PHE A 78 -0.06 1.86 -6.23
CA PHE A 78 -0.66 0.56 -6.02
C PHE A 78 0.25 -0.26 -5.14
N GLN A 79 -0.21 -0.47 -3.92
CA GLN A 79 0.48 -1.21 -2.88
C GLN A 79 -0.09 -2.62 -2.79
N LEU A 80 0.78 -3.62 -2.64
CA LEU A 80 0.35 -4.99 -2.37
C LEU A 80 -0.35 -5.08 -1.02
N PHE A 81 -1.49 -5.76 -0.99
CA PHE A 81 -2.21 -6.05 0.23
C PHE A 81 -1.52 -7.18 1.01
N VAL A 82 -1.39 -7.00 2.32
CA VAL A 82 -0.78 -7.98 3.23
C VAL A 82 -1.83 -8.49 4.23
N ASN A 83 -1.87 -9.80 4.43
CA ASN A 83 -2.86 -10.48 5.27
C ASN A 83 -2.30 -10.78 6.66
N GLY A 84 -3.17 -10.80 7.68
CA GLY A 84 -2.77 -11.21 9.05
C GLY A 84 -2.07 -10.13 9.87
N TYR A 85 -2.09 -8.88 9.40
CA TYR A 85 -1.56 -7.74 10.13
C TYR A 85 -2.69 -6.99 10.84
N LYS A 86 -2.40 -6.44 12.01
CA LYS A 86 -3.26 -5.47 12.71
C LYS A 86 -2.48 -4.21 13.02
N ASP A 87 -3.17 -3.11 13.29
CA ASP A 87 -2.55 -1.85 13.72
C ASP A 87 -1.54 -2.08 14.85
N ALA A 88 -0.37 -1.45 14.76
CA ALA A 88 0.63 -1.51 15.80
C ALA A 88 0.08 -1.06 17.16
N SER A 89 -0.77 -0.03 17.17
CA SER A 89 -1.41 0.48 18.38
C SER A 89 -2.30 -0.56 19.07
N TYR A 90 -2.95 -1.44 18.30
CA TYR A 90 -3.76 -2.53 18.83
C TYR A 90 -2.90 -3.50 19.62
N TRP A 91 -1.78 -3.98 19.05
CA TRP A 91 -0.91 -4.95 19.72
C TRP A 91 -0.20 -4.38 20.94
N LEU A 92 0.34 -3.17 20.84
CA LEU A 92 1.00 -2.51 21.97
C LEU A 92 0.05 -2.38 23.18
N ARG A 93 -1.19 -1.96 22.92
CA ARG A 93 -2.22 -1.88 23.96
C ARG A 93 -2.60 -3.25 24.53
N GLN A 94 -2.65 -4.30 23.70
CA GLN A 94 -2.91 -5.67 24.19
C GLN A 94 -1.80 -6.14 25.13
N TRP A 95 -0.54 -5.91 24.78
CA TRP A 95 0.61 -6.28 25.62
C TRP A 95 0.68 -5.51 26.95
N GLU A 96 0.24 -4.25 26.96
CA GLU A 96 0.11 -3.46 28.20
C GLU A 96 -1.03 -3.96 29.11
N MET A 97 -2.19 -4.29 28.52
CA MET A 97 -3.37 -4.72 29.28
C MET A 97 -3.30 -6.19 29.73
N TYR A 98 -2.64 -7.03 28.95
CA TYR A 98 -2.56 -8.48 29.14
C TYR A 98 -1.10 -8.94 29.04
N PRO A 99 -0.29 -8.78 30.10
CA PRO A 99 1.13 -9.14 30.09
C PRO A 99 1.39 -10.60 29.73
N GLU A 100 0.43 -11.50 29.97
CA GLU A 100 0.50 -12.91 29.59
C GLU A 100 0.48 -13.15 28.06
N GLN A 101 0.03 -12.16 27.29
CA GLN A 101 0.02 -12.21 25.82
C GLN A 101 1.30 -11.60 25.20
N VAL A 102 2.22 -11.10 26.02
CA VAL A 102 3.51 -10.57 25.55
C VAL A 102 4.32 -11.69 24.92
N PRO A 103 4.82 -11.52 23.69
CA PRO A 103 5.63 -12.54 23.03
C PRO A 103 6.91 -12.84 23.82
N PRO A 104 7.44 -14.08 23.70
CA PRO A 104 8.66 -14.47 24.40
C PRO A 104 9.86 -13.61 23.95
N PRO A 105 10.94 -13.52 24.76
CA PRO A 105 12.08 -12.63 24.48
C PRO A 105 12.70 -12.79 23.09
N SER A 106 12.72 -14.01 22.54
CA SER A 106 13.21 -14.29 21.19
C SER A 106 12.40 -13.57 20.10
N VAL A 107 11.08 -13.48 20.28
CA VAL A 107 10.14 -12.85 19.35
C VAL A 107 10.11 -11.34 19.56
N MET A 108 10.29 -10.89 20.80
CA MET A 108 10.50 -9.48 21.10
C MET A 108 11.80 -8.93 20.52
N SER A 109 12.87 -9.73 20.51
CA SER A 109 14.11 -9.35 19.82
C SER A 109 13.90 -9.18 18.31
N GLN A 110 13.12 -10.06 17.67
CA GLN A 110 12.76 -9.91 16.25
C GLN A 110 11.89 -8.69 16.02
N PHE A 111 10.89 -8.45 16.88
CA PHE A 111 10.06 -7.25 16.84
C PHE A 111 10.91 -5.99 16.90
N GLN A 112 11.86 -5.93 17.84
CA GLN A 112 12.76 -4.79 17.98
C GLN A 112 13.60 -4.55 16.71
N GLN A 113 14.17 -5.61 16.12
CA GLN A 113 14.92 -5.48 14.86
C GLN A 113 14.05 -4.92 13.73
N GLN A 114 12.80 -5.36 13.61
CA GLN A 114 11.89 -4.83 12.58
C GLN A 114 11.45 -3.40 12.87
N PHE A 115 11.24 -3.06 14.14
CA PHE A 115 10.96 -1.69 14.56
C PHE A 115 12.12 -0.75 14.22
N GLU A 116 13.36 -1.16 14.47
CA GLU A 116 14.56 -0.39 14.11
C GLU A 116 14.63 -0.13 12.60
N ARG A 117 14.34 -1.14 11.76
CA ARG A 117 14.27 -0.97 10.31
C ARG A 117 13.21 0.04 9.88
N MET A 118 12.03 -0.02 10.51
CA MET A 118 10.94 0.93 10.27
C MET A 118 11.35 2.37 10.65
N VAL A 119 11.99 2.55 11.81
CA VAL A 119 12.48 3.86 12.27
C VAL A 119 13.54 4.42 11.32
N ILE A 120 14.49 3.60 10.86
CA ILE A 120 15.51 3.99 9.86
C ILE A 120 14.83 4.50 8.60
N LEU A 121 13.86 3.75 8.06
CA LEU A 121 13.13 4.16 6.87
C LEU A 121 12.41 5.51 7.07
N ASP A 122 11.65 5.64 8.16
CA ASP A 122 10.88 6.85 8.47
C ASP A 122 11.78 8.08 8.62
N TYR A 123 12.95 7.89 9.22
CA TYR A 123 13.97 8.93 9.36
C TYR A 123 14.54 9.37 8.00
N ILE A 124 14.92 8.40 7.15
CA ILE A 124 15.50 8.67 5.82
C ILE A 124 14.50 9.39 4.92
N ILE A 125 13.25 8.92 4.85
CA ILE A 125 12.23 9.54 3.98
C ILE A 125 11.64 10.81 4.60
N ARG A 126 12.06 11.19 5.82
CA ARG A 126 11.55 12.33 6.58
C ARG A 126 10.02 12.32 6.61
N ASN A 127 9.45 11.18 6.98
CA ASN A 127 8.01 10.98 7.05
C ASN A 127 7.39 11.94 8.08
N THR A 128 6.79 13.04 7.63
CA THR A 128 6.20 14.08 8.50
C THR A 128 4.81 13.72 9.01
N GLY A 129 4.63 12.51 9.55
CA GLY A 129 3.50 12.19 10.46
C GLY A 129 2.24 11.58 9.86
N MET A 130 2.24 11.07 8.61
CA MET A 130 1.07 10.36 8.05
C MET A 130 1.28 8.88 7.80
N LEU A 131 2.51 8.38 7.62
CA LEU A 131 2.74 6.92 7.53
C LEU A 131 2.83 6.25 8.92
N ALA A 132 2.96 7.02 10.00
CA ALA A 132 3.04 6.46 11.36
C ALA A 132 1.69 5.88 11.85
N TYR A 133 0.56 6.45 11.41
CA TYR A 133 -0.80 5.99 11.75
C TYR A 133 -1.28 4.79 10.92
N GLY A 134 -0.42 4.19 10.10
CA GLY A 134 -0.77 3.05 9.24
C GLY A 134 0.15 1.84 9.39
N ARG A 135 1.09 1.85 10.34
CA ARG A 135 2.01 0.74 10.56
C ARG A 135 1.25 -0.42 11.20
N CYS A 136 1.38 -1.59 10.61
CA CYS A 136 0.73 -2.81 11.05
C CYS A 136 1.78 -3.83 11.50
N ILE A 137 1.46 -4.56 12.56
CA ILE A 137 2.26 -5.67 13.08
C ILE A 137 1.56 -6.97 12.71
N GLY A 138 2.31 -7.88 12.09
CA GLY A 138 1.93 -9.26 11.87
C GLY A 138 2.66 -10.14 12.87
N LEU A 139 1.89 -10.85 13.71
CA LEU A 139 2.40 -11.94 14.53
C LEU A 139 1.98 -13.24 13.84
N LEU A 140 2.87 -13.83 13.04
CA LEU A 140 2.59 -15.09 12.38
C LEU A 140 3.02 -16.25 13.29
N ASN A 141 2.05 -17.07 13.70
CA ASN A 141 2.30 -18.40 14.24
C ASN A 141 2.55 -19.33 13.05
N ASN A 142 3.81 -19.71 12.81
CA ASN A 142 4.16 -20.61 11.73
C ASN A 142 3.83 -22.06 12.16
N PRO A 143 2.87 -22.77 11.54
CA PRO A 143 2.52 -24.13 11.97
C PRO A 143 3.59 -25.18 11.65
N SER A 144 4.56 -24.84 10.78
CA SER A 144 5.62 -25.73 10.27
C SER A 144 7.00 -25.49 10.89
N SER A 145 7.14 -24.52 11.79
CA SER A 145 8.39 -24.26 12.53
C SER A 145 8.05 -23.59 13.86
N SER A 146 8.68 -23.99 14.96
CA SER A 146 8.53 -23.38 16.30
C SER A 146 9.09 -21.94 16.41
N MET A 147 9.11 -21.18 15.31
CA MET A 147 9.54 -19.80 15.20
C MET A 147 8.33 -18.94 14.89
N GLN A 148 7.90 -18.16 15.89
CA GLN A 148 7.06 -16.99 15.65
C GLN A 148 7.91 -15.96 14.91
N GLN A 149 7.38 -15.41 13.81
CA GLN A 149 8.02 -14.34 13.05
C GLN A 149 7.18 -13.07 13.16
N THR A 150 7.86 -11.98 13.51
CA THR A 150 7.27 -10.65 13.55
C THR A 150 7.69 -9.88 12.32
N THR A 151 6.73 -9.30 11.61
CA THR A 151 6.99 -8.44 10.46
C THR A 151 6.17 -7.17 10.59
N PHE A 152 6.71 -6.06 10.07
CA PHE A 152 6.05 -4.76 10.05
C PHE A 152 5.73 -4.38 8.61
N HIS A 153 4.54 -3.85 8.37
CA HIS A 153 4.10 -3.35 7.08
C HIS A 153 3.32 -2.05 7.18
#